data_AF-A0A419SNE0-F1
#
_entry.id   AF-A0A419SNE0-F1
#
_cell.length_a   1.000
_cell.length_b   1.000
_cell.length_c   1.000
_cell.angle_alpha   90.00
_cell.angle_beta   90.00
_cell.angle_gamma   90.00
#
_symmetry.space_group_name_H-M   'P 1'
#
loop_
_entity.id
_entity.type
_entity.pdbx_description
1 polymer ?
#
loop_
_entity_poly.entity_id
_entity_poly.type
_entity_poly.pdbx_seq_one_letter_code
_entity_poly.pdbx_strand_id
1 'polypeptide(L)'
;MIVILFRKIITASIAGSLFAILLGIIRPSPFGEPITSLSNYLFSVVSITLIYLMYSFPVIFIYGTLTSIISDKLGAVVSTKLENDRYEHIISGVFHLLFGLVLLYVSLGASILFFITDRILLKNKNNYRLSHAMKSLAIPITVWLICMGIVYIENIFF
;
A
#
# COMPACT_ATOMS: atom_id res chain seq x y z
N MET A 1 7.74 -11.78 -16.82
CA MET A 1 7.13 -10.43 -16.76
C MET A 1 5.69 -10.45 -16.24
N ILE A 2 4.78 -11.24 -16.84
CA ILE A 2 3.35 -11.29 -16.44
C ILE A 2 3.14 -11.76 -14.98
N VAL A 3 3.86 -12.80 -14.55
CA VAL A 3 3.78 -13.30 -13.15
C VAL A 3 4.24 -12.25 -12.14
N ILE A 4 5.23 -11.43 -12.50
CA ILE A 4 5.71 -10.31 -11.67
C ILE A 4 4.60 -9.28 -11.51
N LEU A 5 3.93 -8.90 -12.61
CA LEU A 5 2.85 -7.92 -12.57
C LEU A 5 1.69 -8.36 -11.66
N PHE A 6 1.27 -9.63 -11.72
CA PHE A 6 0.18 -10.13 -10.87
C PHE A 6 0.53 -10.05 -9.39
N ARG A 7 1.76 -10.41 -9.01
CA ARG A 7 2.24 -10.24 -7.64
C ARG A 7 2.19 -8.76 -7.22
N LYS A 8 2.62 -7.83 -8.09
CA LYS A 8 2.62 -6.39 -7.77
C LYS A 8 1.21 -5.82 -7.58
N ILE A 9 0.22 -6.29 -8.35
CA ILE A 9 -1.19 -5.93 -8.16
C ILE A 9 -1.69 -6.38 -6.78
N ILE A 10 -1.34 -7.60 -6.37
CA ILE A 10 -1.68 -8.12 -5.03
C ILE A 10 -0.97 -7.29 -3.96
N THR A 11 0.32 -7.01 -4.14
CA THR A 11 1.10 -6.13 -3.26
C THR A 11 0.42 -4.78 -3.09
N ALA A 12 0.05 -4.12 -4.19
CA ALA A 12 -0.62 -2.82 -4.17
C ALA A 12 -1.97 -2.86 -3.44
N SER A 13 -2.75 -3.92 -3.65
CA SER A 13 -4.05 -4.12 -3.00
C SER A 13 -3.92 -4.20 -1.48
N ILE A 14 -2.95 -4.99 -1.01
CA ILE A 14 -2.69 -5.17 0.42
C ILE A 14 -2.05 -3.91 1.02
N ALA A 15 -0.95 -3.44 0.44
CA ALA A 15 -0.18 -2.31 0.96
C ALA A 15 -0.99 -1.01 0.93
N GLY A 16 -1.75 -0.73 -0.13
CA GLY A 16 -2.57 0.47 -0.22
C GLY A 16 -3.70 0.50 0.81
N SER A 17 -4.34 -0.65 1.05
CA SER A 17 -5.38 -0.77 2.08
C SER A 17 -4.81 -0.60 3.49
N LEU A 18 -3.71 -1.29 3.79
CA LEU A 18 -3.03 -1.18 5.07
C LEU A 18 -2.49 0.24 5.30
N PHE A 19 -1.95 0.88 4.26
CA PHE A 19 -1.45 2.25 4.34
C PHE A 19 -2.57 3.23 4.72
N ALA A 20 -3.73 3.15 4.06
CA ALA A 20 -4.86 4.03 4.36
C ALA A 20 -5.39 3.86 5.80
N ILE A 21 -5.45 2.61 6.28
CA ILE A 21 -5.86 2.31 7.66
C ILE A 21 -4.83 2.87 8.65
N LEU A 22 -3.55 2.56 8.46
CA LEU A 22 -2.48 3.03 9.35
C LEU A 22 -2.40 4.56 9.37
N LEU A 23 -2.51 5.20 8.21
CA LEU A 23 -2.50 6.66 8.14
C LEU A 23 -3.72 7.26 8.84
N GLY A 24 -4.90 6.61 8.73
CA GLY A 24 -6.09 7.04 9.46
C GLY A 24 -5.95 6.93 10.97
N ILE A 25 -5.30 5.89 11.47
CA ILE A 25 -4.98 5.72 12.89
C ILE A 25 -4.00 6.78 13.38
N ILE A 26 -2.95 7.06 12.59
CA ILE A 26 -1.88 8.02 12.95
C ILE A 26 -2.38 9.47 12.85
N ARG A 27 -3.20 9.78 11.85
CA ARG A 27 -3.70 11.13 11.56
C ARG A 27 -5.23 11.11 11.31
N PRO A 28 -6.03 10.85 12.35
CA PRO A 28 -7.50 10.76 12.25
C PRO A 28 -8.18 12.09 11.90
N SER A 29 -7.56 13.22 12.25
CA SER A 29 -8.09 14.57 12.06
C SER A 29 -7.04 15.43 11.33
N PRO A 30 -6.85 15.24 10.01
CA PRO A 30 -5.84 15.98 9.28
C PRO A 30 -6.20 17.46 9.05
N PHE A 31 -7.46 17.84 9.25
CA PHE A 31 -7.96 19.21 9.06
C PHE A 31 -8.12 19.99 10.39
N GLY A 32 -7.81 19.36 11.53
CA GLY A 32 -7.69 20.04 12.83
C GLY A 32 -8.95 20.03 13.67
N GLU A 33 -9.92 19.18 13.35
CA GLU A 33 -11.09 18.94 14.19
C GLU A 33 -10.67 18.38 15.56
N PRO A 34 -11.18 18.93 16.68
CA PRO A 34 -10.80 18.49 18.02
C PRO A 34 -11.36 17.10 18.31
N ILE A 35 -10.50 16.23 18.84
CA ILE A 35 -10.88 14.88 19.28
C ILE A 35 -11.29 14.92 20.75
N THR A 36 -12.58 14.84 21.01
CA THR A 36 -13.17 15.07 22.34
C THR A 36 -13.44 13.80 23.13
N SER A 37 -13.41 12.63 22.48
CA SER A 37 -13.66 11.33 23.13
C SER A 37 -13.07 10.18 22.31
N LEU A 38 -12.97 8.99 22.92
CA LEU A 38 -12.55 7.78 22.21
C LEU A 38 -13.52 7.42 21.07
N SER A 39 -14.82 7.59 21.27
CA SER A 39 -15.81 7.34 20.21
C SER A 39 -15.57 8.24 19.01
N ASN A 40 -15.38 9.54 19.27
CA ASN A 40 -15.09 10.52 18.23
C ASN A 40 -13.75 10.24 17.50
N TYR A 41 -12.73 9.77 18.23
CA TYR A 41 -11.47 9.30 17.62
C TYR A 41 -11.72 8.14 16.65
N LEU A 42 -12.45 7.10 17.07
CA LEU A 42 -12.71 5.92 16.24
C LEU A 42 -13.52 6.26 14.98
N PHE A 43 -14.53 7.12 15.10
CA PHE A 43 -15.28 7.61 13.93
C PHE A 43 -14.42 8.44 12.99
N SER A 44 -13.54 9.29 13.54
CA SER A 44 -12.60 10.09 12.75
C SER A 44 -11.63 9.18 11.98
N VAL A 45 -11.08 8.14 12.62
CA VAL A 45 -10.22 7.12 11.95
C VAL A 45 -10.97 6.49 10.78
N VAL A 46 -12.18 5.98 11.02
CA VAL A 46 -12.97 5.29 9.99
C VAL A 46 -13.28 6.23 8.81
N SER A 47 -13.72 7.46 9.12
CA SER A 47 -14.07 8.47 8.12
C SER A 47 -12.86 8.87 7.29
N ILE A 48 -11.71 9.14 7.92
CA ILE A 48 -10.53 9.57 7.17
C ILE A 48 -9.88 8.40 6.41
N THR A 49 -9.99 7.15 6.89
CA THR A 49 -9.52 5.98 6.15
C THR A 49 -10.21 5.87 4.78
N LEU A 50 -11.48 6.25 4.64
CA LEU A 50 -12.14 6.32 3.32
C LEU A 50 -11.41 7.28 2.38
N ILE A 51 -11.17 8.50 2.85
CA ILE A 51 -10.50 9.56 2.09
C ILE A 51 -9.09 9.10 1.72
N TYR A 52 -8.31 8.63 2.70
CA TYR A 52 -6.97 8.13 2.43
C TYR A 52 -6.96 6.96 1.47
N LEU A 53 -7.91 6.03 1.56
CA LEU A 53 -8.01 4.93 0.61
C LEU A 53 -8.29 5.44 -0.80
N MET A 54 -9.26 6.34 -0.98
CA MET A 54 -9.63 6.88 -2.29
C MET A 54 -8.47 7.64 -2.98
N TYR A 55 -7.63 8.35 -2.23
CA TYR A 55 -6.52 9.13 -2.81
C TYR A 55 -5.19 8.36 -2.85
N SER A 56 -4.85 7.62 -1.80
CA SER A 56 -3.56 6.92 -1.73
C SER A 56 -3.56 5.62 -2.52
N PHE A 57 -4.66 4.86 -2.53
CA PHE A 57 -4.68 3.57 -3.21
C PHE A 57 -4.40 3.68 -4.71
N PRO A 58 -5.04 4.58 -5.49
CA PRO A 58 -4.72 4.71 -6.91
C PRO A 58 -3.25 5.08 -7.18
N VAL A 59 -2.68 5.95 -6.34
CA VAL A 59 -1.27 6.34 -6.42
C VAL A 59 -0.37 5.13 -6.13
N ILE A 60 -0.59 4.43 -5.04
CA ILE A 60 0.17 3.23 -4.67
C ILE A 60 0.02 2.14 -5.74
N PHE A 61 -1.19 1.98 -6.29
CA PHE A 61 -1.49 0.99 -7.31
C PHE A 61 -0.75 1.25 -8.62
N ILE A 62 -0.76 2.49 -9.10
CA ILE A 62 -0.12 2.85 -10.37
C ILE A 62 1.37 3.11 -10.14
N TYR A 63 1.69 4.14 -9.37
CA TYR A 63 3.07 4.59 -9.16
C TYR A 63 3.90 3.56 -8.40
N GLY A 64 3.35 3.00 -7.32
CA GLY A 64 4.05 1.97 -6.53
C GLY A 64 4.35 0.72 -7.35
N THR A 65 3.38 0.22 -8.14
CA THR A 65 3.62 -0.92 -9.04
C THR A 65 4.71 -0.64 -10.07
N LEU A 66 4.64 0.51 -10.75
CA LEU A 66 5.61 0.86 -11.81
C LEU A 66 7.02 1.01 -11.25
N THR A 67 7.18 1.82 -10.20
CA THR A 67 8.49 2.06 -9.56
C THR A 67 9.06 0.78 -8.95
N SER A 68 8.21 -0.09 -8.41
CA SER A 68 8.64 -1.38 -7.87
C SER A 68 9.14 -2.33 -8.95
N ILE A 69 8.50 -2.37 -10.13
CA ILE A 69 8.98 -3.15 -11.29
C ILE A 69 10.32 -2.59 -11.78
N ILE A 70 10.47 -1.27 -11.86
CA ILE A 70 11.73 -0.62 -12.25
C ILE A 70 12.83 -0.96 -11.24
N SER A 71 12.55 -0.85 -9.95
CA SER A 71 13.49 -1.16 -8.87
C SER A 71 14.00 -2.60 -8.92
N ASP A 72 13.10 -3.57 -9.15
CA ASP A 72 13.47 -4.98 -9.31
C ASP A 72 14.32 -5.21 -10.56
N LYS A 73 13.97 -4.58 -11.69
CA LYS A 73 14.76 -4.68 -12.93
C LYS A 73 16.16 -4.11 -12.74
N LEU A 74 16.28 -2.93 -12.11
CA LEU A 74 17.58 -2.32 -11.82
C LEU A 74 18.40 -3.18 -10.85
N GLY A 75 17.75 -3.74 -9.82
CA GLY A 75 18.37 -4.67 -8.90
C GLY A 75 18.96 -5.89 -9.62
N ALA A 76 18.19 -6.50 -10.53
CA ALA A 76 18.63 -7.67 -11.31
C ALA A 76 19.77 -7.33 -12.28
N VAL A 77 19.75 -6.16 -12.92
CA VAL A 77 20.85 -5.70 -13.79
C VAL A 77 22.14 -5.50 -12.99
N VAL A 78 22.04 -5.00 -11.75
CA VAL A 78 23.22 -4.80 -10.90
C VAL A 78 23.73 -6.13 -10.32
N SER A 79 22.85 -7.02 -9.87
CA SER A 79 23.25 -8.32 -9.30
C SER A 79 23.95 -9.21 -10.32
N THR A 80 23.46 -9.23 -11.56
CA THR A 80 24.08 -9.97 -12.67
C THR A 80 25.48 -9.45 -13.00
N LYS A 81 25.69 -8.13 -12.96
CA LYS A 81 27.02 -7.53 -13.15
C LYS A 81 28.00 -7.81 -12.01
N LEU A 82 27.50 -7.99 -10.79
CA LEU A 82 28.30 -8.22 -9.59
C LEU A 82 28.40 -9.70 -9.21
N GLU A 83 27.83 -10.60 -10.01
CA GLU A 83 27.75 -12.06 -9.79
C GLU A 83 27.28 -12.44 -8.37
N ASN A 84 26.38 -11.64 -7.79
CA ASN A 84 25.91 -11.85 -6.43
C ASN A 84 24.45 -11.42 -6.26
N ASP A 85 23.59 -12.42 -6.12
CA ASP A 85 22.13 -12.28 -6.02
C ASP A 85 21.68 -11.46 -4.80
N ARG A 86 22.52 -11.35 -3.76
CA ARG A 86 22.20 -10.54 -2.58
C ARG A 86 22.02 -9.07 -2.94
N TYR A 87 22.76 -8.59 -3.95
CA TYR A 87 22.65 -7.20 -4.38
C TYR A 87 21.32 -6.89 -5.05
N GLU A 88 20.60 -7.87 -5.61
CA GLU A 88 19.29 -7.61 -6.22
C GLU A 88 18.33 -7.02 -5.19
N HIS A 89 18.24 -7.65 -4.02
CA HIS A 89 17.33 -7.25 -2.96
C HIS A 89 17.76 -5.93 -2.31
N ILE A 90 19.06 -5.73 -2.09
CA ILE A 90 19.59 -4.50 -1.51
C ILE A 90 19.33 -3.31 -2.45
N ILE A 91 19.69 -3.45 -3.72
CA ILE A 91 19.55 -2.38 -4.71
C ILE A 91 18.08 -2.07 -4.98
N SER A 92 17.23 -3.09 -5.13
CA SER A 92 15.78 -2.86 -5.27
C SER A 92 15.21 -2.15 -4.03
N GLY A 93 15.67 -2.51 -2.82
CA GLY A 93 15.30 -1.81 -1.58
C GLY A 93 15.71 -0.33 -1.59
N VAL A 94 16.96 -0.04 -1.97
CA VAL A 94 17.44 1.35 -2.09
C VAL A 94 16.58 2.14 -3.09
N PHE A 95 16.26 1.59 -4.26
CA PHE A 95 15.38 2.28 -5.21
C PHE A 95 13.97 2.49 -4.68
N HIS A 96 13.40 1.57 -3.88
CA HIS A 96 12.10 1.80 -3.23
C HIS A 96 12.14 2.95 -2.21
N LEU A 97 13.26 3.12 -1.49
CA LEU A 97 13.43 4.25 -0.60
C LEU A 97 13.56 5.55 -1.40
N LEU A 98 14.36 5.56 -2.49
CA LEU A 98 14.52 6.73 -3.35
C LEU A 98 13.21 7.16 -4.03
N PHE A 99 12.48 6.23 -4.65
CA PHE A 99 11.16 6.52 -5.23
C PHE A 99 10.12 6.83 -4.14
N GLY A 100 10.31 6.29 -2.93
CA GLY A 100 9.50 6.60 -1.77
C GLY A 100 9.66 8.04 -1.28
N LEU A 101 10.75 8.75 -1.61
CA LEU A 101 10.99 10.09 -1.10
C LEU A 101 10.30 11.21 -1.89
N VAL A 102 9.54 10.90 -2.95
CA VAL A 102 8.89 11.91 -3.81
C VAL A 102 7.91 12.83 -3.05
N LEU A 103 7.16 12.30 -2.09
CA LEU A 103 6.29 13.08 -1.17
C LEU A 103 6.78 12.96 0.28
N LEU A 104 8.10 13.00 0.48
CA LEU A 104 8.76 12.93 1.78
C LEU A 104 8.36 11.66 2.57
N TYR A 105 8.07 11.81 3.87
CA TYR A 105 7.84 10.71 4.79
C TYR A 105 6.55 9.91 4.53
N VAL A 106 5.52 10.55 3.94
CA VAL A 106 4.23 9.90 3.67
C VAL A 106 4.36 8.84 2.58
N SER A 107 4.94 9.23 1.42
CA SER A 107 5.21 8.27 0.35
C SER A 107 6.29 7.27 0.72
N LEU A 108 7.20 7.62 1.63
CA LEU A 108 8.23 6.69 2.11
C LEU A 108 7.59 5.57 2.94
N GLY A 109 6.64 5.91 3.82
CA GLY A 109 5.85 4.91 4.55
C GLY A 109 5.11 3.97 3.61
N ALA A 110 4.47 4.52 2.57
CA ALA A 110 3.80 3.72 1.55
C ALA A 110 4.78 2.81 0.77
N SER A 111 5.95 3.30 0.38
CA SER A 111 6.93 2.53 -0.39
C SER A 111 7.57 1.41 0.42
N ILE A 112 7.84 1.65 1.72
CA ILE A 112 8.33 0.63 2.65
C ILE A 112 7.28 -0.47 2.81
N LEU A 113 6.02 -0.10 3.05
CA LEU A 113 4.95 -1.08 3.21
C LEU A 113 4.73 -1.89 1.93
N PHE A 114 4.79 -1.24 0.78
CA PHE A 114 4.76 -1.90 -0.53
C PHE A 114 5.91 -2.89 -0.66
N PHE A 115 7.15 -2.46 -0.41
CA PHE A 115 8.34 -3.30 -0.52
C PHE A 115 8.29 -4.52 0.40
N ILE A 116 7.92 -4.33 1.67
CA ILE A 116 7.80 -5.44 2.64
C ILE A 116 6.75 -6.45 2.17
N THR A 117 5.57 -5.97 1.81
CA THR A 117 4.47 -6.81 1.30
C THR A 117 4.92 -7.59 0.06
N ASP A 118 5.63 -6.94 -0.85
CA ASP A 118 6.15 -7.52 -2.07
C ASP A 118 7.13 -8.67 -1.82
N ARG A 119 8.04 -8.48 -0.85
CA ARG A 119 9.06 -9.48 -0.46
C ARG A 119 8.45 -10.67 0.26
N ILE A 120 7.44 -10.44 1.10
CA ILE A 120 6.68 -11.51 1.73
C ILE A 120 6.00 -12.37 0.65
N LEU A 121 5.33 -11.74 -0.31
CA LEU A 121 4.66 -12.46 -1.40
C LEU A 121 5.65 -13.20 -2.31
N LEU A 122 6.84 -12.63 -2.54
CA LEU A 122 7.92 -13.29 -3.30
C LEU A 122 8.44 -14.53 -2.58
N LYS A 123 8.70 -14.43 -1.27
CA LYS A 123 9.22 -15.53 -0.44
C LYS A 123 8.27 -16.73 -0.39
N ASN A 124 6.97 -16.49 -0.50
CA ASN A 124 5.96 -17.55 -0.50
C ASN A 124 5.98 -18.41 -1.78
N LYS A 125 6.79 -18.08 -2.81
CA LYS A 125 6.99 -18.85 -4.06
C LYS A 125 5.68 -19.32 -4.74
N ASN A 126 4.59 -18.57 -4.54
CA ASN A 126 3.29 -18.90 -5.11
C ASN A 126 3.25 -18.56 -6.60
N ASN A 127 2.59 -19.42 -7.38
CA ASN A 127 2.27 -19.15 -8.78
C ASN A 127 1.06 -18.20 -8.85
N TYR A 128 1.32 -16.90 -8.73
CA TYR A 128 0.28 -15.87 -8.85
C TYR A 128 -0.26 -15.83 -10.29
N ARG A 129 -1.59 -15.90 -10.41
CA ARG A 129 -2.34 -15.84 -11.67
C ARG A 129 -3.15 -14.55 -11.69
N LEU A 130 -3.65 -14.17 -12.88
CA LEU A 130 -4.53 -13.02 -13.03
C LEU A 130 -5.74 -13.10 -12.09
N SER A 131 -6.30 -14.29 -11.90
CA SER A 131 -7.43 -14.50 -10.97
C SER A 131 -7.10 -14.11 -9.53
N HIS A 132 -5.86 -14.34 -9.06
CA HIS A 132 -5.43 -13.92 -7.73
C HIS A 132 -5.29 -12.40 -7.64
N ALA A 133 -4.74 -11.77 -8.69
CA ALA A 133 -4.62 -10.32 -8.79
C ALA A 133 -5.98 -9.61 -8.85
N MET A 134 -6.94 -10.16 -9.59
CA MET A 134 -8.30 -9.61 -9.63
C MET A 134 -9.03 -9.80 -8.30
N LYS A 135 -8.85 -10.96 -7.63
CA LYS A 135 -9.42 -11.19 -6.30
C LYS A 135 -8.84 -10.29 -5.24
N SER A 136 -7.55 -9.92 -5.32
CA SER A 136 -6.95 -9.03 -4.32
C SER A 136 -7.53 -7.62 -4.34
N LEU A 137 -8.06 -7.16 -5.48
CA LEU A 137 -8.77 -5.88 -5.56
C LEU A 137 -10.03 -5.85 -4.67
N ALA A 138 -10.56 -7.01 -4.26
CA ALA A 138 -11.63 -7.05 -3.27
C ALA A 138 -11.17 -6.52 -1.89
N ILE A 139 -9.88 -6.51 -1.57
CA ILE A 139 -9.35 -6.01 -0.29
C ILE A 139 -9.65 -4.51 -0.12
N PRO A 140 -9.18 -3.59 -0.99
CA PRO A 140 -9.50 -2.18 -0.85
C PRO A 140 -11.00 -1.92 -0.95
N ILE A 141 -11.73 -2.66 -1.80
CA ILE A 141 -13.19 -2.53 -1.90
C ILE A 141 -13.87 -2.90 -0.57
N THR A 142 -13.42 -3.97 0.08
CA THR A 142 -13.97 -4.42 1.37
C THR A 142 -13.69 -3.39 2.47
N VAL A 143 -12.47 -2.86 2.53
CA VAL A 143 -12.12 -1.78 3.48
C VAL A 143 -13.02 -0.57 3.25
N TRP A 144 -13.19 -0.15 2.00
CA TRP A 144 -14.08 0.96 1.64
C TRP A 144 -15.53 0.70 2.07
N LEU A 145 -16.09 -0.47 1.75
CA LEU A 145 -17.47 -0.82 2.10
C LEU A 145 -17.70 -0.87 3.61
N ILE A 146 -16.76 -1.44 4.38
CA ILE A 146 -16.84 -1.49 5.84
C ILE A 146 -16.82 -0.08 6.41
N CYS A 147 -15.85 0.75 6.02
CA CYS A 147 -15.76 2.12 6.53
C CYS A 147 -16.97 2.96 6.14
N MET A 148 -17.43 2.85 4.89
CA MET A 148 -18.62 3.57 4.41
C MET A 148 -19.88 3.14 5.15
N GLY A 149 -20.04 1.84 5.41
CA GLY A 149 -21.15 1.31 6.19
C GLY A 149 -21.18 1.86 7.62
N ILE A 150 -20.03 1.96 8.28
CA ILE A 150 -19.93 2.54 9.62
C ILE A 150 -20.29 4.03 9.60
N VAL A 151 -19.77 4.81 8.66
CA VAL A 151 -20.10 6.25 8.51
C VAL A 151 -21.58 6.46 8.24
N TYR A 152 -22.19 5.60 7.42
CA TYR A 152 -23.63 5.67 7.14
C TYR A 152 -24.48 5.38 8.38
N ILE A 153 -24.10 4.37 9.17
CA ILE A 153 -24.76 4.06 10.45
C ILE A 153 -24.63 5.24 11.42
N GLU A 154 -23.44 5.82 11.56
CA GLU A 154 -23.22 7.00 12.42
C GLU A 154 -24.19 8.12 12.05
N ASN A 155 -24.30 8.46 10.76
CA ASN A 155 -25.15 9.54 10.26
C ASN A 155 -26.66 9.32 10.49
N ILE A 156 -27.10 8.06 10.59
CA ILE A 156 -28.52 7.73 10.86
C ILE A 156 -28.84 7.84 12.34
N PHE A 157 -27.92 7.42 13.22
CA PHE A 157 -28.20 7.25 14.65
C PHE A 157 -27.71 8.40 15.53
N PHE A 158 -26.85 9.28 15.03
CA PHE A 158 -26.23 10.40 15.75
C PHE A 158 -26.28 11.69 14.93
#